data_AF-A0A7M2XQD0-F1
#
_entry.id   AF-A0A7M2XQD0-F1
#
_cell.length_a   1.000
_cell.length_b   1.000
_cell.length_c   1.000
_cell.angle_alpha   90.00
_cell.angle_beta   90.00
_cell.angle_gamma   90.00
#
_symmetry.space_group_name_H-M   'P 1'
#
loop_
_entity.id
_entity.type
_entity.pdbx_description
1 polymer ?
#
loop_
_entity_poly.entity_id
_entity_poly.type
_entity_poly.pdbx_seq_one_letter_code
_entity_poly.pdbx_strand_id
1 'polypeptide(L)'
;MNVTCPHCHRANDRTTCADPNNPDAQPNPGDVNLCFNCGGPSIFTEDSPRLPTEEELEQLLANPRIVHAQISIREIHLKAGNG
;
A
#
# COMPACT_ATOMS: atom_id res chain seq x y z
N MET A 1 15.24 0.28 -4.51
CA MET A 1 13.89 0.87 -4.41
C MET A 1 13.74 1.54 -3.05
N ASN A 2 13.39 2.83 -3.04
CA ASN A 2 13.02 3.55 -1.81
C ASN A 2 11.54 3.28 -1.53
N VAL A 3 11.22 2.68 -0.39
CA VAL A 3 9.87 2.20 -0.04
C VAL A 3 9.20 3.08 1.01
N THR A 4 9.62 4.35 1.06
CA THR A 4 9.01 5.36 1.92
C THR A 4 7.60 5.68 1.43
N CYS A 5 6.62 5.60 2.34
CA CYS A 5 5.25 5.94 2.02
C CYS A 5 5.12 7.44 1.66
N PRO A 6 4.51 7.79 0.52
CA PRO A 6 4.34 9.19 0.14
C PRO A 6 3.30 9.93 0.98
N HIS A 7 2.48 9.22 1.79
CA HIS A 7 1.48 9.82 2.66
C HIS A 7 2.01 10.18 4.05
N CYS A 8 2.67 9.23 4.71
CA CYS A 8 3.10 9.39 6.11
C CYS A 8 4.62 9.46 6.29
N HIS A 9 5.38 9.34 5.18
CA HIS A 9 6.84 9.39 5.13
C HIS A 9 7.57 8.34 5.99
N ARG A 10 6.85 7.32 6.48
CA ARG A 10 7.46 6.16 7.14
C ARG A 10 7.94 5.16 6.10
N ALA A 11 9.07 4.51 6.37
CA ALA A 11 9.55 3.38 5.59
C ALA A 11 8.60 2.19 5.77
N ASN A 12 8.14 1.59 4.67
CA ASN A 12 7.63 0.22 4.71
C ASN A 12 8.86 -0.70 4.76
N ASP A 13 9.13 -1.35 5.90
CA ASP A 13 10.36 -2.15 6.09
C ASP A 13 10.49 -3.30 5.06
N ARG A 14 9.39 -3.76 4.46
CA ARG A 14 9.39 -4.78 3.41
C ARG A 14 8.21 -4.59 2.47
N THR A 15 8.45 -4.25 1.20
CA THR A 15 7.42 -4.36 0.15
C THR A 15 7.44 -5.77 -0.41
N THR A 16 6.58 -6.62 0.13
CA THR A 16 6.31 -7.96 -0.41
C THR A 16 5.08 -7.88 -1.31
N CYS A 17 5.17 -8.34 -2.55
CA CYS A 17 3.96 -8.66 -3.30
C CYS A 17 3.34 -9.90 -2.64
N ALA A 18 2.09 -9.80 -2.22
CA ALA A 18 1.38 -10.92 -1.61
C ALA A 18 0.86 -11.86 -2.72
N ASP A 19 1.77 -12.58 -3.39
CA ASP A 19 1.41 -13.67 -4.31
C ASP A 19 1.46 -15.01 -3.56
N PRO A 20 0.32 -15.69 -3.35
CA PRO A 20 0.29 -16.97 -2.65
C PRO A 20 1.06 -18.08 -3.37
N ASN A 21 1.36 -17.92 -4.66
CA ASN A 21 2.09 -18.88 -5.46
C ASN A 21 3.57 -18.50 -5.63
N ASN A 22 3.97 -17.28 -5.24
CA ASN A 22 5.34 -16.81 -5.40
C ASN A 22 5.75 -15.91 -4.21
N PRO A 23 6.36 -16.47 -3.15
CA PRO A 23 6.75 -15.69 -1.97
C PRO A 23 7.86 -14.66 -2.26
N ASP A 24 8.58 -14.81 -3.36
CA ASP A 24 9.63 -13.88 -3.80
C ASP A 24 9.11 -12.83 -4.79
N ALA A 25 7.80 -12.82 -5.08
CA ALA A 25 7.20 -11.87 -5.98
C ALA A 25 7.52 -10.44 -5.55
N GLN A 26 8.06 -9.68 -6.50
CA GLN A 26 8.30 -8.25 -6.35
C GLN A 26 7.19 -7.50 -7.09
N PRO A 27 6.74 -6.35 -6.55
CA PRO A 27 5.81 -5.49 -7.25
C PRO A 27 6.47 -4.89 -8.50
N ASN A 28 5.71 -4.81 -9.58
CA ASN A 28 6.09 -4.13 -10.80
C ASN A 28 5.67 -2.66 -10.75
N PRO A 29 6.31 -1.78 -11.56
CA PRO A 29 5.78 -0.45 -11.81
C PRO A 29 4.31 -0.52 -12.26
N GLY A 30 3.45 0.28 -11.63
CA GLY A 30 2.01 0.26 -11.83
C GLY A 30 1.23 -0.55 -10.80
N ASP A 31 1.88 -1.44 -10.03
CA ASP A 31 1.21 -2.20 -8.99
C ASP A 31 0.79 -1.31 -7.81
N VAL A 32 -0.28 -1.73 -7.12
CA VAL A 32 -0.83 -1.03 -5.97
C VAL A 32 -0.07 -1.41 -4.70
N ASN A 33 0.31 -0.41 -3.93
CA ASN A 33 0.89 -0.53 -2.61
C ASN A 33 -0.04 0.05 -1.55
N LEU A 34 -0.23 -0.66 -0.43
CA LEU A 34 -0.91 -0.14 0.76
C LEU A 34 0.08 -0.01 1.91
N CYS A 35 0.19 1.17 2.49
CA CYS A 35 1.06 1.37 3.64
C CYS A 35 0.47 0.72 4.88
N PHE A 36 1.21 -0.21 5.50
CA PHE A 36 0.77 -0.84 6.75
C PHE A 36 0.66 0.16 7.91
N ASN A 37 1.41 1.27 7.89
CA ASN A 37 1.37 2.27 8.97
C ASN A 37 0.12 3.17 8.90
N CYS A 38 -0.22 3.68 7.72
CA CYS A 38 -1.28 4.68 7.57
C CYS A 38 -2.47 4.24 6.71
N GLY A 39 -2.42 3.05 6.09
CA GLY A 39 -3.43 2.55 5.16
C GLY A 39 -3.50 3.31 3.82
N GLY A 40 -2.57 4.23 3.57
CA GLY A 40 -2.57 5.07 2.37
C GLY A 40 -2.22 4.25 1.11
N PRO A 41 -3.01 4.37 0.02
CA PRO A 41 -2.72 3.72 -1.24
C PRO A 41 -1.67 4.51 -2.02
N SER A 42 -0.79 3.79 -2.71
CA SER A 42 0.25 4.33 -3.58
C SER A 42 0.50 3.41 -4.76
N ILE A 43 1.12 3.91 -5.81
CA ILE A 43 1.45 3.15 -7.02
C ILE A 43 2.95 2.97 -7.09
N PHE A 44 3.42 1.73 -7.29
CA PHE A 44 4.83 1.44 -7.49
C PHE A 44 5.35 2.09 -8.78
N THR A 45 6.55 2.64 -8.72
CA THR A 45 7.35 3.01 -9.90
C THR A 45 8.66 2.23 -9.88
N GLU A 46 9.55 2.48 -10.83
CA GLU A 46 10.88 1.84 -10.86
C GLU A 46 11.68 2.11 -9.58
N ASP A 47 11.59 3.33 -9.03
CA ASP A 47 12.45 3.76 -7.93
C ASP A 47 11.74 3.87 -6.59
N SER A 48 10.47 4.31 -6.59
CA SER A 48 9.71 4.60 -5.36
C SER A 48 8.20 4.60 -5.58
N PRO A 49 7.39 4.35 -4.54
CA PRO A 49 5.95 4.50 -4.64
C PRO A 49 5.57 5.99 -4.74
N ARG A 50 4.62 6.30 -5.64
CA ARG A 50 4.04 7.64 -5.79
C ARG A 50 2.59 7.69 -5.31
N LEU A 51 2.06 8.90 -5.11
CA LEU A 51 0.62 9.08 -4.95
C LEU A 51 -0.10 8.66 -6.23
N PRO A 52 -1.27 7.99 -6.12
CA PRO A 52 -2.13 7.76 -7.27
C PRO A 52 -2.65 9.11 -7.81
N THR A 53 -2.94 9.16 -9.10
CA THR A 53 -3.75 10.25 -9.68
C THR A 53 -5.19 10.17 -9.14
N GLU A 54 -6.00 11.21 -9.38
CA GLU A 54 -7.41 11.20 -8.98
C GLU A 54 -8.18 10.04 -9.62
N GLU A 55 -7.99 9.82 -10.92
CA GLU A 55 -8.61 8.72 -11.65
C GLU A 55 -8.16 7.34 -11.13
N GLU A 56 -6.86 7.17 -10.86
CA GLU A 56 -6.35 5.93 -10.25
C GLU A 56 -6.97 5.73 -8.86
N LEU A 57 -7.04 6.79 -8.04
CA LEU A 57 -7.63 6.71 -6.72
C LEU A 57 -9.10 6.29 -6.77
N GLU A 58 -9.89 6.83 -7.70
CA GLU A 58 -11.28 6.42 -7.92
C GLU A 58 -11.37 4.93 -8.25
N GLN A 59 -10.50 4.42 -9.15
CA GLN A 59 -10.46 3.00 -9.49
C GLN A 59 -10.07 2.13 -8.30
N LEU A 60 -9.14 2.58 -7.46
CA LEU A 60 -8.73 1.88 -6.24
C LEU A 60 -9.87 1.82 -5.23
N LEU A 61 -10.60 2.91 -5.03
CA LEU A 61 -11.74 2.99 -4.12
C LEU A 61 -12.95 2.20 -4.64
N ALA A 62 -13.07 2.01 -5.95
CA ALA A 62 -14.06 1.12 -6.54
C ALA A 62 -13.75 -0.38 -6.32
N ASN A 63 -12.51 -0.73 -5.95
CA ASN A 63 -12.13 -2.11 -5.69
C ASN A 63 -12.40 -2.49 -4.21
N PRO A 64 -13.38 -3.37 -3.92
CA PRO A 64 -13.77 -3.70 -2.55
C PRO A 64 -12.64 -4.39 -1.77
N ARG A 65 -11.70 -5.09 -2.43
CA ARG A 65 -10.56 -5.72 -1.76
C ARG A 65 -9.59 -4.67 -1.20
N ILE A 66 -9.39 -3.59 -1.93
CA ILE A 66 -8.50 -2.49 -1.52
C ILE A 66 -9.14 -1.76 -0.34
N VAL A 67 -10.41 -1.40 -0.45
CA VAL A 67 -11.16 -0.76 0.64
C VAL A 67 -11.13 -1.62 1.90
N HIS A 68 -11.38 -2.93 1.77
CA HIS A 68 -11.34 -3.84 2.91
C HIS A 68 -9.94 -3.95 3.54
N ALA A 69 -8.88 -3.95 2.74
CA ALA A 69 -7.51 -3.94 3.24
C ALA A 69 -7.19 -2.64 3.99
N GLN A 70 -7.63 -1.48 3.49
CA GLN A 70 -7.46 -0.20 4.18
C GLN A 70 -8.16 -0.16 5.54
N ILE A 71 -9.41 -0.65 5.60
CA ILE A 71 -10.17 -0.77 6.85
C ILE A 71 -9.43 -1.70 7.83
N SER A 72 -8.99 -2.87 7.35
CA SER A 72 -8.27 -3.84 8.17
C SER A 72 -6.98 -3.26 8.78
N ILE A 73 -6.19 -2.53 7.98
CA ILE A 73 -4.97 -1.85 8.45
C ILE A 73 -5.30 -0.84 9.55
N ARG A 74 -6.35 -0.03 9.34
CA ARG A 74 -6.78 0.97 10.32
C ARG A 74 -7.23 0.31 11.62
N GLU A 75 -7.99 -0.76 11.54
CA GLU A 75 -8.41 -1.52 12.72
C GLU A 75 -7.23 -2.13 13.49
N ILE A 76 -6.27 -2.71 12.78
CA ILE A 76 -5.05 -3.26 13.38
C ILE A 76 -4.32 -2.16 14.15
N HIS A 77 -4.15 -0.98 13.55
CA HIS A 77 -3.50 0.16 14.21
C HIS A 77 -4.26 0.66 15.44
N LEU A 78 -5.59 0.75 15.36
CA LEU A 78 -6.44 1.13 16.50
C LEU A 78 -6.35 0.11 17.65
N LYS A 79 -6.34 -1.18 17.33
CA LYS A 79 -6.22 -2.26 18.33
C LYS A 79 -4.82 -2.38 18.93
N ALA A 80 -3.79 -1.99 18.18
CA ALA A 80 -2.40 -2.01 18.61
C ALA A 80 -2.00 -0.83 19.51
N GLY A 81 -2.86 0.18 19.69
CA GLY A 81 -2.61 1.31 20.59
C GLY A 81 -1.56 2.33 20.11
N ASN A 82 -1.20 2.32 18.82
CA ASN A 82 -0.21 3.23 18.23
C ASN A 82 -0.83 4.56 17.75
N GLY A 83 -1.77 5.10 18.52
CA GLY A 83 -2.43 6.40 18.27
C GLY A 83 -1.58 7.58 18.71
#